data_AF-A0A843WMA9-F1
#
_entry.id   AF-A0A843WMA9-F1
#
_cell.length_a   1.000
_cell.length_b   1.000
_cell.length_c   1.000
_cell.angle_alpha   90.00
_cell.angle_beta   90.00
_cell.angle_gamma   90.00
#
_symmetry.space_group_name_H-M   'P 1'
#
loop_
_entity.id
_entity.type
_entity.pdbx_description
1 polymer ?
#
loop_
_entity_poly.entity_id
_entity_poly.type
_entity_poly.pdbx_seq_one_letter_code
_entity_poly.pdbx_strand_id
1 'polypeptide(L)' 'MQMKSFREAIGGFAEPSAIVGRERIEGADWWFNFGHTAPTLRKVAVKILSQTSSSSGCERN' A
#
# COMPACT_ATOMS: atom_id res chain seq x y z
N MET A 1 -5.77 -14.11 -7.87
CA MET A 1 -5.34 -13.23 -8.98
C MET A 1 -4.80 -11.88 -8.51
N GLN A 2 -5.29 -11.32 -7.39
CA GLN A 2 -4.87 -10.01 -6.84
C GLN A 2 -3.34 -9.80 -6.67
N MET A 3 -2.60 -10.80 -6.17
CA MET A 3 -1.14 -10.68 -6.03
C MET A 3 -0.39 -10.61 -7.37
N LYS A 4 -0.86 -11.32 -8.40
CA LYS A 4 -0.28 -11.23 -9.75
C LYS A 4 -0.52 -9.84 -10.31
N SER A 5 -1.74 -9.31 -10.14
CA SER A 5 -2.08 -7.96 -10.60
C SER A 5 -1.24 -6.86 -9.97
N PHE A 6 -0.98 -6.96 -8.66
CA PHE A 6 -0.07 -6.06 -7.97
C PHE A 6 1.38 -6.22 -8.44
N ARG A 7 1.87 -7.47 -8.54
CA ARG A 7 3.27 -7.75 -8.90
C ARG A 7 3.60 -7.34 -10.34
N GLU A 8 2.66 -7.53 -11.25
CA GLU A 8 2.82 -7.13 -12.64
C GLU A 8 2.38 -5.68 -12.89
N ALA A 9 1.99 -4.96 -11.84
CA ALA A 9 1.50 -3.59 -11.90
C ALA A 9 0.48 -3.39 -13.03
N ILE A 10 -0.55 -4.24 -13.08
CA ILE A 10 -1.60 -4.21 -14.10
C ILE A 10 -2.93 -3.69 -13.52
N GLY A 11 -3.76 -3.09 -14.37
CA GLY A 11 -5.03 -2.49 -13.97
C GLY A 11 -4.84 -1.21 -13.15
N GLY A 12 -5.55 -1.07 -12.03
CA GLY A 12 -5.47 0.13 -11.17
C GLY A 12 -4.07 0.39 -10.56
N PHE A 13 -3.19 -0.61 -10.55
CA PHE A 13 -1.80 -0.46 -10.12
C PHE A 13 -0.86 0.06 -11.21
N ALA A 14 -1.29 0.01 -12.48
CA ALA A 14 -0.55 0.54 -13.63
C ALA A 14 -0.73 2.05 -13.82
N GLU A 15 -1.69 2.64 -13.09
CA GLU A 15 -2.04 4.03 -13.28
C GLU A 15 -0.85 4.93 -12.90
N PRO A 16 -0.48 5.93 -13.71
CA PRO A 16 0.65 6.82 -13.41
C PRO A 16 0.51 7.48 -12.03
N SER A 17 -0.71 7.81 -11.61
CA SER A 17 -0.99 8.32 -10.27
C SER A 17 -0.70 7.31 -9.16
N ALA A 18 -1.00 6.02 -9.39
CA ALA A 18 -0.67 4.95 -8.47
C ALA A 18 0.85 4.74 -8.40
N ILE A 19 1.57 4.80 -9.51
CA ILE A 19 3.02 4.64 -9.54
C ILE A 19 3.71 5.79 -8.79
N VAL A 20 3.37 7.04 -9.11
CA VAL A 20 3.94 8.23 -8.46
C VAL A 20 3.52 8.31 -6.98
N GLY A 21 2.27 7.95 -6.69
CA GLY A 21 1.74 7.96 -5.32
C GLY A 21 2.47 7.01 -4.38
N ARG A 22 3.11 5.95 -4.90
CA ARG A 22 3.78 4.94 -4.08
C ARG A 22 4.95 5.49 -3.26
N GLU A 23 5.60 6.53 -3.78
CA GLU A 23 6.73 7.20 -3.11
C GLU A 23 6.31 8.46 -2.35
N ARG A 24 5.17 9.07 -2.73
CA ARG A 24 4.72 10.35 -2.18
C ARG A 24 3.67 10.24 -1.07
N ILE A 25 2.94 9.13 -1.02
CA ILE A 25 1.82 8.91 -0.10
C ILE A 25 2.24 7.86 0.92
N GLU A 26 1.79 8.00 2.17
CA GLU A 26 2.00 6.95 3.18
C GLU A 26 1.44 5.61 2.67
N GLY A 27 2.18 4.52 2.88
CA GLY A 27 1.82 3.22 2.30
C GLY A 27 0.38 2.79 2.63
N ALA A 28 -0.11 3.02 3.84
CA ALA A 28 -1.48 2.68 4.21
C ALA A 28 -2.51 3.49 3.39
N ASP A 29 -2.27 4.78 3.22
CA ASP A 29 -3.14 5.69 2.47
C ASP A 29 -3.08 5.41 0.95
N TRP A 30 -1.89 5.07 0.43
CA TRP A 30 -1.74 4.62 -0.95
C TRP A 30 -2.56 3.35 -1.24
N TRP A 31 -2.47 2.35 -0.37
CA TRP A 31 -3.27 1.13 -0.48
C TRP A 31 -4.77 1.41 -0.34
N PHE A 32 -5.16 2.43 0.43
CA PHE A 32 -6.54 2.86 0.54
C PHE A 32 -7.08 3.41 -0.79
N ASN A 33 -6.30 4.26 -1.46
CA ASN A 33 -6.68 4.93 -2.71
C ASN A 33 -6.61 4.00 -3.94
N PHE A 34 -5.52 3.25 -4.12
CA PHE A 34 -5.25 2.49 -5.36
C PHE A 34 -5.46 0.98 -5.23
N GLY A 35 -5.62 0.46 -4.00
CA GLY A 35 -5.83 -0.97 -3.73
C GLY A 35 -7.26 -1.48 -3.98
N HIS A 36 -8.15 -0.68 -4.59
CA HIS A 36 -9.56 -1.02 -4.81
C HIS A 36 -9.76 -2.26 -5.68
N THR A 37 -8.88 -2.49 -6.66
CA THR A 37 -8.88 -3.69 -7.51
C THR A 37 -8.40 -4.96 -6.78
N ALA A 38 -7.82 -4.80 -5.59
CA ALA A 38 -7.33 -5.89 -4.76
C ALA A 38 -7.83 -5.76 -3.30
N PRO A 39 -9.14 -5.95 -3.03
CA PRO A 39 -9.73 -5.71 -1.71
C PRO A 39 -9.15 -6.59 -0.59
N THR A 40 -8.75 -7.83 -0.88
CA THR A 40 -8.13 -8.71 0.12
C THR A 40 -6.72 -8.26 0.44
N LEU A 41 -5.94 -7.92 -0.59
CA LEU A 41 -4.56 -7.48 -0.44
C LEU A 41 -4.49 -6.11 0.25
N ARG A 42 -5.38 -5.19 -0.13
CA ARG A 42 -5.55 -3.88 0.52
C ARG A 42 -5.78 -4.03 2.02
N LYS A 43 -6.72 -4.89 2.47
CA LYS A 43 -6.99 -5.06 3.90
C LYS A 43 -5.77 -5.50 4.70
N VAL A 44 -4.98 -6.41 4.14
CA VAL A 44 -3.75 -6.91 4.79
C VAL A 44 -2.66 -5.84 4.75
N ALA A 45 -2.44 -5.22 3.60
CA ALA A 45 -1.41 -4.20 3.42
C ALA A 45 -1.66 -2.96 4.30
N VAL A 46 -2.88 -2.44 4.34
CA VAL A 46 -3.26 -1.32 5.22
C VAL A 46 -3.00 -1.66 6.68
N LYS A 47 -3.39 -2.86 7.14
CA LYS A 47 -3.13 -3.29 8.53
C LYS A 47 -1.64 -3.32 8.85
N ILE A 48 -0.83 -3.99 8.02
CA ILE A 48 0.61 -4.10 8.24
C ILE A 48 1.26 -2.72 8.22
N LEU A 49 0.93 -1.90 7.22
CA LEU A 49 1.53 -0.58 7.02
C LEU A 49 1.16 0.40 8.12
N SER A 50 -0.10 0.39 8.58
CA SER A 50 -0.55 1.21 9.70
C SER A 50 0.13 0.81 11.02
N GLN A 51 0.46 -0.48 11.19
CA GLN A 51 1.21 -0.95 12.35
C GLN A 51 2.70 -0.58 12.27
N THR A 52 3.32 -0.65 11.09
CA THR A 52 4.73 -0.27 10.91
C THR A 52 4.97 1.24 10.94
N SER A 53 4.00 2.07 10.52
CA SER A 53 4.13 3.54 10.61
C SER A 53 4.17 4.00 12.08
N SER A 54 3.59 3.23 13.01
CA SER A 54 3.60 3.54 14.44
C SER A 54 4.91 3.17 15.17
N SER A 55 5.94 2.66 14.49
CA SER A 55 7.23 2.32 15.12
C SER A 55 8.14 3.54 15.30
N SER A 56 7.64 4.62 15.90
CA SER A 56 8.43 5.80 16.29
C SER A 56 8.94 5.74 17.74
N GLY A 57 8.82 4.59 18.42
CA GLY A 57 9.14 4.46 19.84
C GLY A 57 10.15 3.37 20.15
N CYS A 58 11.38 3.49 19.63
CA CYS A 58 12.55 2.86 20.28
C CYS A 58 13.54 3.97 20.61
N GLU A 59 13.09 4.94 21.40
CA GLU A 59 13.98 5.69 22.29
C GLU A 59 14.56 4.67 23.28
N ARG A 60 15.64 4.00 22.87
CA ARG A 60 16.43 3.18 23.79
C ARG A 60 17.11 4.17 24.73
N ASN A 61 16.64 4.16 25.98
CA ASN A 61 17.32 4.64 27.19
C ASN A 61 18.85 4.49 27.11
#